data_AF-A0A0G2GX74-F1
#
_entry.id   AF-A0A0G2GX74-F1
#
_cell.length_a   1.000
_cell.length_b   1.000
_cell.length_c   1.000
_cell.angle_alpha   90.00
_cell.angle_beta   90.00
_cell.angle_gamma   90.00
#
_symmetry.space_group_name_H-M   'P 1'
#
loop_
_entity.id
_entity.type
_entity.pdbx_description
1 polymer ?
#
loop_
_entity_poly.entity_id
_entity_poly.type
_entity_poly.pdbx_seq_one_letter_code
_entity_poly.pdbx_strand_id
1 'polypeptide(L)'
;MVVLERLPGLEVEVHVNGEPAAELESTDLQDEPRQATRYIEAISGAEFHVQWTFLAAEFKYRNWAINGIVYVDGKYADGRIFRPDAVKHKDSFTVKMSGVWKKERGRFVERPMMFSDIMLGVYCR
;
A
#
# COMPACT_ATOMS: atom_id res chain seq x y z
N MET A 1 -1.80 -7.11 -7.80
CA MET A 1 -2.96 -7.09 -6.89
C MET A 1 -2.87 -8.28 -5.97
N VAL A 2 -2.76 -8.02 -4.67
CA VAL A 2 -2.82 -9.04 -3.63
C VAL A 2 -4.24 -9.17 -3.10
N VAL A 3 -4.76 -10.38 -3.10
CA VAL A 3 -5.98 -10.76 -2.38
C VAL A 3 -5.63 -11.84 -1.37
N LEU A 4 -5.85 -11.57 -0.09
CA LEU A 4 -5.57 -12.52 0.98
C LEU A 4 -6.81 -13.40 1.22
N GLU A 5 -6.65 -14.72 1.13
CA GLU A 5 -7.76 -15.68 1.30
C GLU A 5 -8.53 -15.50 2.63
N ARG A 6 -7.85 -15.13 3.73
CA ARG A 6 -8.51 -14.88 5.03
C ARG A 6 -9.18 -13.52 5.15
N LEU A 7 -8.92 -12.60 4.22
CA LEU A 7 -9.50 -11.27 4.13
C LEU A 7 -10.16 -11.09 2.75
N PRO A 8 -11.17 -11.93 2.41
CA PRO A 8 -11.89 -11.78 1.15
C PRO A 8 -12.52 -10.39 1.07
N GLY A 9 -12.57 -9.83 -0.14
CA GLY A 9 -13.00 -8.46 -0.39
C GLY A 9 -12.00 -7.38 0.02
N LEU A 10 -10.76 -7.72 0.39
CA LEU A 10 -9.66 -6.75 0.49
C LEU A 10 -8.68 -6.99 -0.66
N GLU A 11 -8.55 -5.96 -1.49
CA GLU A 11 -7.55 -5.86 -2.55
C GLU A 11 -6.50 -4.83 -2.14
N VAL A 12 -5.24 -5.20 -2.27
CA VAL A 12 -4.11 -4.29 -2.03
C VAL A 12 -3.25 -4.24 -3.28
N GLU A 13 -2.95 -3.03 -3.73
CA GLU A 13 -2.15 -2.78 -4.93
C GLU A 13 -1.10 -1.71 -4.64
N VAL A 14 0.06 -1.86 -5.25
CA VAL A 14 1.04 -0.78 -5.38
C VAL A 14 0.95 -0.23 -6.78
N HIS A 15 0.88 1.09 -6.90
CA HIS A 15 0.91 1.78 -8.19
C HIS A 15 2.22 2.54 -8.32
N VAL A 16 2.84 2.50 -9.49
CA VAL A 16 4.08 3.21 -9.83
C VAL A 16 3.80 4.12 -11.02
N ASN A 17 4.15 5.41 -10.90
CA ASN A 17 3.82 6.45 -11.90
C ASN A 17 2.32 6.52 -12.27
N GLY A 18 1.44 6.15 -11.33
CA GLY A 18 -0.02 6.20 -11.52
C GLY A 18 -0.66 4.89 -11.97
N GLU A 19 0.11 3.98 -12.54
CA GLU A 19 -0.38 2.68 -13.05
C GLU A 19 -0.20 1.56 -12.02
N PRO A 20 -1.09 0.56 -11.95
CA PRO A 20 -0.89 -0.62 -11.12
C PRO A 20 0.43 -1.32 -11.48
N ALA A 21 1.27 -1.59 -10.48
CA ALA A 21 2.52 -2.30 -10.68
C ALA A 21 2.26 -3.77 -11.00
N ALA A 22 3.08 -4.34 -11.88
CA ALA A 22 3.13 -5.78 -12.05
C ALA A 22 3.70 -6.41 -10.77
N GLU A 23 2.91 -7.27 -10.14
CA GLU A 23 3.31 -7.99 -8.94
C GLU A 23 3.78 -9.41 -9.31
N LEU A 24 5.00 -9.75 -8.91
CA LEU A 24 5.63 -11.03 -9.12
C LEU A 24 5.59 -11.84 -7.82
N GLU A 25 5.26 -13.12 -7.94
CA GLU A 25 5.29 -14.05 -6.81
C GLU A 25 6.72 -14.47 -6.47
N SER A 26 6.98 -14.71 -5.19
CA SER A 26 8.24 -15.28 -4.74
C SER A 26 8.22 -16.79 -4.93
N THR A 27 9.17 -17.36 -5.65
CA THR A 27 9.36 -18.82 -5.69
C THR A 27 9.90 -19.35 -4.35
N ASP A 28 10.54 -18.49 -3.58
CA ASP A 28 11.27 -18.87 -2.37
C ASP A 28 10.48 -18.60 -1.08
N LEU A 29 9.41 -17.82 -1.17
CA LEU A 29 8.55 -17.47 -0.04
C LEU A 29 7.13 -17.88 -0.35
N GLN A 30 6.62 -18.85 0.40
CA GLN A 30 5.22 -19.23 0.31
C GLN A 30 4.38 -18.20 1.07
N ASP A 31 3.24 -17.82 0.49
CA ASP A 31 2.27 -17.00 1.18
C ASP A 31 1.70 -17.74 2.40
N GLU A 32 1.55 -17.01 3.49
CA GLU A 32 0.88 -17.47 4.69
C GLU A 32 -0.57 -16.98 4.68
N PRO A 33 -1.49 -17.63 5.42
CA PRO A 33 -2.92 -17.30 5.36
C PRO A 33 -3.28 -15.83 5.66
N ARG A 34 -2.39 -15.04 6.28
CA ARG A 34 -2.60 -13.61 6.62
C ARG A 34 -1.49 -12.71 6.10
N GLN A 35 -0.60 -13.21 5.27
CA GLN A 35 0.57 -12.50 4.79
C GLN A 35 0.92 -13.00 3.41
N ALA A 36 0.97 -12.09 2.45
CA ALA A 36 1.45 -12.38 1.11
C ALA A 36 2.69 -11.54 0.84
N THR A 37 3.63 -12.12 0.09
CA THR A 37 4.82 -11.40 -0.37
C THR A 37 4.79 -11.29 -1.88
N ARG A 38 4.88 -10.06 -2.38
CA ARG A 38 4.97 -9.78 -3.81
C ARG A 38 6.15 -8.86 -4.06
N TYR A 39 6.81 -9.08 -5.18
CA TYR A 39 7.83 -8.18 -5.70
C TYR A 39 7.23 -7.30 -6.78
N ILE A 40 7.71 -6.07 -6.86
CA ILE A 40 7.36 -5.12 -7.91
C ILE A 40 8.65 -4.58 -8.51
N GLU A 41 8.60 -4.19 -9.78
CA GLU A 41 9.72 -3.48 -10.40
C GLU A 41 9.78 -2.05 -9.86
N ALA A 42 10.88 -1.71 -9.19
CA ALA A 42 11.14 -0.36 -8.71
C ALA A 42 11.88 0.44 -9.80
N ILE A 43 11.36 1.63 -10.11
CA ILE A 43 11.99 2.57 -11.04
C ILE A 43 12.57 3.72 -10.21
N SER A 44 13.87 3.99 -10.38
CA SER A 44 14.56 5.07 -9.65
C SER A 44 13.88 6.41 -9.87
N GLY A 45 13.61 7.13 -8.78
CA GLY A 45 12.93 8.43 -8.81
C GLY A 45 11.44 8.38 -9.16
N ALA A 46 10.86 7.20 -9.39
CA ALA A 46 9.43 7.08 -9.65
C ALA A 46 8.62 7.22 -8.36
N GLU A 47 7.51 7.94 -8.45
CA GLU A 47 6.54 8.01 -7.36
C GLU A 47 5.74 6.71 -7.30
N PHE A 48 5.42 6.29 -6.08
CA PHE A 48 4.54 5.15 -5.86
C PHE A 48 3.49 5.46 -4.81
N HIS A 49 2.40 4.69 -4.84
CA HIS A 49 1.38 4.77 -3.81
C HIS A 49 0.80 3.40 -3.51
N VAL A 50 0.30 3.25 -2.28
CA VAL A 50 -0.42 2.05 -1.85
C VAL A 50 -1.91 2.33 -1.96
N GLN A 51 -2.63 1.42 -2.59
CA GLN A 51 -4.06 1.46 -2.74
C GLN A 51 -4.69 0.26 -2.02
N TRP A 52 -5.68 0.53 -1.17
CA TRP A 52 -6.56 -0.49 -0.61
C TRP A 52 -7.95 -0.32 -1.18
N THR A 53 -8.50 -1.39 -1.72
CA THR A 53 -9.90 -1.47 -2.16
C THR A 53 -10.61 -2.49 -1.30
N PHE A 54 -11.74 -2.06 -0.73
CA PHE A 54 -12.58 -2.90 0.13
C PHE A 54 -13.92 -3.12 -0.56
N LEU A 55 -14.26 -4.37 -0.85
CA LEU A 55 -15.50 -4.80 -1.49
C LEU A 55 -16.50 -5.22 -0.40
N ALA A 56 -17.56 -4.44 -0.21
CA ALA A 56 -18.45 -4.57 0.95
C ALA A 56 -19.24 -5.90 0.97
N ALA A 57 -19.48 -6.50 -0.20
CA ALA A 57 -20.18 -7.78 -0.32
C ALA A 57 -19.40 -8.94 0.33
N GLU A 58 -18.08 -8.89 0.30
CA GLU A 58 -17.19 -9.99 0.73
C GLU A 58 -16.42 -9.64 2.02
N PHE A 59 -16.20 -8.36 2.28
CA PHE A 59 -15.37 -7.90 3.38
C PHE A 59 -16.12 -7.92 4.72
N LYS A 60 -15.93 -9.01 5.49
CA LYS A 60 -16.59 -9.25 6.79
C LYS A 60 -16.41 -8.16 7.85
N TYR A 61 -15.35 -7.34 7.76
CA TYR A 61 -15.06 -6.28 8.74
C TYR A 61 -15.55 -4.89 8.31
N ARG A 62 -16.45 -4.79 7.33
CA ARG A 62 -16.99 -3.51 6.82
C ARG A 62 -17.60 -2.59 7.88
N ASN A 63 -18.05 -3.15 9.01
CA ASN A 63 -18.66 -2.39 10.10
C ASN A 63 -17.65 -2.04 11.22
N TRP A 64 -16.36 -2.35 11.04
CA TRP A 64 -15.32 -2.13 12.05
C TRP A 64 -14.39 -0.99 11.63
N ALA A 65 -13.78 -0.33 12.61
CA ALA A 65 -12.72 0.61 12.30
C ALA A 65 -11.50 -0.16 11.81
N ILE A 66 -11.00 0.19 10.63
CA ILE A 66 -9.86 -0.45 10.00
C ILE A 66 -8.69 0.53 10.07
N ASN A 67 -7.51 0.05 10.46
CA ASN A 67 -6.29 0.85 10.46
C ASN A 67 -5.34 0.27 9.41
N GLY A 68 -5.16 0.99 8.29
CA GLY A 68 -4.19 0.66 7.26
C GLY A 68 -2.86 1.34 7.58
N ILE A 69 -1.81 0.56 7.81
CA ILE A 69 -0.48 1.07 8.15
C ILE A 69 0.50 0.65 7.07
N VAL A 70 1.36 1.56 6.65
CA VAL A 70 2.43 1.29 5.71
C VAL A 70 3.78 1.48 6.38
N TYR A 71 4.63 0.49 6.15
CA TYR A 71 6.04 0.54 6.51
C TYR A 71 6.85 0.56 5.22
N VAL A 72 7.86 1.42 5.16
CA VAL A 72 8.84 1.50 4.05
C VAL A 72 10.21 1.23 4.65
N ASP A 73 10.97 0.32 4.05
CA ASP A 73 12.28 -0.13 4.55
C ASP A 73 12.25 -0.55 6.03
N GLY A 74 11.17 -1.22 6.45
CA GLY A 74 10.95 -1.65 7.82
C GLY A 74 10.62 -0.54 8.83
N LYS A 75 10.51 0.71 8.38
CA LYS A 75 10.17 1.87 9.22
C LYS A 75 8.73 2.30 8.98
N TYR A 76 8.03 2.68 10.05
CA TYR A 76 6.69 3.25 9.93
C TYR A 76 6.73 4.49 9.04
N ALA A 77 5.95 4.47 7.96
CA ALA A 77 5.83 5.60 7.04
C ALA A 77 4.63 6.45 7.43
N ASP A 78 3.41 5.88 7.36
CA ASP A 78 2.17 6.54 7.76
C ASP A 78 1.07 5.50 7.98
N GLY A 79 -0.07 5.94 8.54
CA GLY A 79 -1.25 5.10 8.72
C GLY A 79 -2.56 5.87 8.60
N ARG A 80 -3.62 5.18 8.19
CA ARG A 80 -4.94 5.76 8.00
C ARG A 80 -6.02 4.92 8.67
N ILE A 81 -6.89 5.61 9.40
CA ILE A 81 -8.03 5.00 10.09
C ILE A 81 -9.29 5.21 9.25
N PHE A 82 -9.92 4.11 8.86
CA PHE A 82 -11.18 4.06 8.13
C PHE A 82 -12.29 3.77 9.13
N ARG A 83 -13.18 4.75 9.35
CA ARG A 83 -14.30 4.59 10.29
C ARG A 83 -15.51 4.00 9.57
N PRO A 84 -16.25 3.06 10.18
CA PRO A 84 -17.42 2.43 9.58
C PRO A 84 -18.44 3.43 9.05
N ASP A 85 -18.71 4.49 9.80
CA ASP A 85 -19.74 5.47 9.42
C ASP A 85 -19.46 6.20 8.11
N ALA A 86 -18.19 6.28 7.70
CA ALA A 86 -17.79 6.89 6.43
C ALA A 86 -17.94 5.96 5.22
N VAL A 87 -18.03 4.64 5.44
CA VAL A 87 -17.88 3.63 4.38
C VAL A 87 -18.96 2.54 4.37
N LYS A 88 -19.71 2.36 5.45
CA LYS A 88 -20.71 1.27 5.61
C LYS A 88 -21.83 1.28 4.58
N HIS A 89 -22.08 2.43 3.97
CA HIS A 89 -23.12 2.64 2.96
C HIS A 89 -22.62 2.48 1.51
N LYS A 90 -21.33 2.19 1.32
CA LYS A 90 -20.74 2.04 0.00
C LYS A 90 -20.60 0.56 -0.35
N ASP A 91 -20.86 0.22 -1.61
CA ASP A 91 -20.65 -1.14 -2.13
C ASP A 91 -19.17 -1.49 -2.27
N SER A 92 -18.35 -0.48 -2.56
CA SER A 92 -16.90 -0.55 -2.47
C SER A 92 -16.33 0.79 -2.02
N PHE A 93 -15.14 0.76 -1.41
CA PHE A 93 -14.39 1.99 -1.17
C PHE A 93 -12.90 1.77 -1.37
N THR A 94 -12.28 2.73 -2.04
CA THR A 94 -10.85 2.73 -2.34
C THR A 94 -10.17 3.85 -1.57
N VAL A 95 -9.02 3.54 -1.00
CA VAL A 95 -8.16 4.49 -0.30
C VAL A 95 -6.79 4.46 -0.94
N LYS A 96 -6.37 5.61 -1.45
CA LYS A 96 -5.04 5.83 -2.02
C LYS A 96 -4.15 6.58 -1.06
N MET A 97 -3.04 5.98 -0.62
CA MET A 97 -1.99 6.64 0.14
C MET A 97 -0.81 6.98 -0.76
N SER A 98 -0.80 8.22 -1.24
CA SER A 98 0.23 8.81 -2.12
C SER A 98 1.47 9.31 -1.41
N GLY A 99 1.34 9.63 -0.12
CA GLY A 99 2.41 10.28 0.62
C GLY A 99 2.25 10.18 2.12
N VAL A 100 3.29 10.66 2.81
CA VAL A 100 3.35 10.73 4.26
C VAL A 100 2.97 12.14 4.71
N TRP A 101 2.02 12.21 5.65
CA TRP A 101 1.60 13.46 6.25
C TRP A 101 2.62 13.91 7.32
N LYS A 102 3.16 15.12 7.15
CA LYS A 102 4.11 15.70 8.09
C LYS A 102 3.69 17.11 8.49
N LYS A 103 3.85 17.44 9.77
CA LYS A 103 3.64 18.80 10.26
C LYS A 103 4.91 19.62 10.04
N GLU A 104 4.84 20.62 9.19
CA GLU A 104 5.93 21.55 8.87
C GLU A 104 5.45 22.99 9.06
N ARG A 105 6.18 23.78 9.86
CA ARG A 105 5.87 25.19 10.14
C ARG A 105 4.40 25.44 10.52
N GLY A 106 3.83 24.52 11.31
CA GLY A 106 2.44 24.61 11.80
C GLY A 106 1.37 24.13 10.81
N ARG A 107 1.73 23.75 9.58
CA ARG A 107 0.81 23.21 8.58
C ARG A 107 1.08 21.73 8.33
N PHE A 108 0.05 20.99 7.96
CA PHE A 108 0.23 19.63 7.45
C PHE A 108 0.55 19.71 5.97
N VAL A 109 1.62 19.00 5.57
CA VAL A 109 2.01 18.81 4.17
C VAL A 109 2.09 17.31 3.91
N GLU A 110 1.64 16.88 2.73
CA GLU A 110 1.83 15.51 2.27
C GLU A 110 3.11 15.47 1.42
N ARG A 111 4.03 14.57 1.77
CA ARG A 111 5.24 14.33 0.98
C ARG A 111 5.06 13.05 0.17
N PRO A 112 5.21 13.09 -1.17
CA PRO A 112 5.02 11.91 -2.01
C PRO A 112 6.02 10.80 -1.64
N MET A 113 5.58 9.56 -1.77
CA MET A 113 6.49 8.41 -1.68
C MET A 113 7.16 8.20 -3.04
N MET A 114 8.48 8.01 -3.02
CA MET A 114 9.30 7.90 -4.21
C MET A 114 10.40 6.88 -3.97
N PHE A 115 10.69 6.05 -4.97
CA PHE A 115 11.81 5.13 -4.89
C PHE A 115 13.12 5.91 -4.96
N SER A 116 14.06 5.57 -4.07
CA SER A 116 15.42 6.09 -4.14
C SER A 116 16.13 5.59 -5.40
N ASP A 117 17.14 6.32 -5.83
CA ASP A 117 18.02 5.87 -6.90
C ASP A 117 18.69 4.54 -6.53
N ILE A 118 18.69 3.61 -7.48
CA ILE A 118 19.41 2.34 -7.33
C ILE A 118 20.90 2.63 -7.55
N MET A 119 21.64 2.74 -6.45
CA MET A 119 23.09 2.84 -6.49
C MET A 119 23.70 1.45 -6.76
N LEU A 120 23.78 1.07 -8.04
CA LEU A 120 24.59 -0.08 -8.44
C LEU A 120 26.06 0.31 -8.28
N GLY A 121 26.75 -0.30 -7.31
CA GLY A 121 28.17 -0.05 -7.05
C GLY A 121 29.00 -0.33 -8.28
N VAL A 122 29.37 0.72 -9.03
CA VAL A 122 30.34 0.61 -10.12
C VAL A 122 31.72 0.53 -9.47
N TYR A 123 32.19 -0.69 -9.22
CA TYR A 123 33.61 -0.90 -9.04
C TYR A 123 34.30 -0.64 -10.39
N CYS A 124 34.76 0.59 -10.61
CA CYS A 124 35.78 0.84 -11.62
C CYS A 124 37.04 0.04 -11.25
N ARG A 125 37.42 -0.91 -12.10
CA ARG A 125 38.81 -1.41 -12.16
C ARG A 125 39.64 -0.49 -13.03
#